data_AF-A0A6J8BRD5-F1
#
_entry.id   AF-A0A6J8BRD5-F1
#
_cell.length_a   1.000
_cell.length_b   1.000
_cell.length_c   1.000
_cell.angle_alpha   90.00
_cell.angle_beta   90.00
_cell.angle_gamma   90.00
#
_symmetry.space_group_name_H-M   'P 1'
#
loop_
_entity.id
_entity.type
_entity.pdbx_description
1 polymer ?
#
loop_
_entity_poly.entity_id
_entity_poly.type
_entity_poly.pdbx_seq_one_letter_code
_entity_poly.pdbx_strand_id
1 'polypeptide(L)'
;MSDKKVTMELSDLQLETIKNLFGHNDWEIKILMTLLALKTDNNEEDEDDDQPGFVIQQDPSQVECRYCFYKPCITDEQNRQMWWHGQSEVPHQRNSSLRKEHYKRFWTMLLHRGAWNDDRYIVMKSDAKTRDHRTQRFDWHKRDIMPKCVVTLVRCWFPNPGGFTYMGHMWE
;
A
#
# COMPACT_ATOMS: atom_id res chain seq x y z
N MET A 1 -8.72 -14.10 -33.59
CA MET A 1 -8.98 -14.10 -32.13
C MET A 1 -10.04 -13.04 -31.88
N SER A 2 -11.15 -13.38 -31.23
CA SER A 2 -12.25 -12.43 -31.03
C SER A 2 -11.91 -11.51 -29.86
N ASP A 3 -11.80 -10.21 -30.11
CA ASP A 3 -11.62 -9.20 -29.06
C ASP A 3 -12.86 -9.21 -28.15
N LYS A 4 -12.68 -9.65 -26.92
CA LYS A 4 -13.74 -9.62 -25.90
C LYS A 4 -13.88 -8.17 -25.43
N LYS A 5 -15.02 -7.56 -25.74
CA LYS A 5 -15.37 -6.22 -25.27
C LYS A 5 -16.27 -6.34 -24.05
N VAL A 6 -15.99 -5.52 -23.03
CA VAL A 6 -16.83 -5.38 -21.84
C VAL A 6 -17.36 -3.95 -21.86
N THR A 7 -18.68 -3.82 -21.73
CA THR A 7 -19.37 -2.53 -21.65
C THR A 7 -20.01 -2.44 -20.27
N MET A 8 -19.86 -1.31 -19.60
CA MET A 8 -20.37 -1.08 -18.25
C MET A 8 -20.79 0.38 -18.14
N GLU A 9 -21.90 0.62 -17.45
CA GLU A 9 -22.34 1.96 -17.06
C GLU A 9 -21.60 2.35 -15.79
N LEU A 10 -20.94 3.50 -15.82
CA LEU A 10 -20.11 4.01 -14.74
C LEU A 10 -20.58 5.40 -14.36
N SER A 11 -20.62 5.69 -13.06
CA SER A 11 -20.68 7.08 -12.60
C SER A 11 -19.34 7.79 -12.83
N ASP A 12 -19.33 9.12 -12.83
CA ASP A 12 -18.12 9.92 -13.03
C ASP A 12 -17.03 9.58 -11.99
N LEU A 13 -17.42 9.39 -10.74
CA LEU A 13 -16.51 8.98 -9.66
C LEU A 13 -15.91 7.59 -9.90
N GLN A 14 -16.71 6.64 -10.39
CA GLN A 14 -16.20 5.29 -10.70
C GLN A 14 -15.24 5.31 -11.89
N LEU A 15 -15.55 6.11 -12.91
CA LEU A 15 -14.70 6.31 -14.07
C LEU A 15 -13.35 6.91 -13.66
N GLU A 16 -13.35 7.94 -12.82
CA GLU A 16 -12.14 8.58 -12.32
C GLU A 16 -11.30 7.61 -11.48
N THR A 17 -11.95 6.86 -10.59
CA THR A 17 -11.30 5.81 -9.79
C THR A 17 -10.63 4.76 -10.69
N ILE A 18 -11.30 4.34 -11.76
CA ILE A 18 -10.75 3.40 -12.75
C ILE A 18 -9.56 4.04 -13.48
N LYS A 19 -9.65 5.29 -13.91
CA LYS A 19 -8.52 5.99 -14.56
C LYS A 19 -7.31 6.07 -13.64
N ASN A 20 -7.51 6.41 -12.38
CA ASN A 20 -6.44 6.49 -11.37
C ASN A 20 -5.81 5.12 -11.11
N LEU A 21 -6.63 4.06 -11.03
CA LEU A 21 -6.16 2.70 -10.89
C LEU A 21 -5.28 2.25 -12.08
N PHE A 22 -5.70 2.55 -13.30
CA PHE A 22 -4.97 2.14 -14.51
C PHE A 22 -3.69 2.97 -14.70
N GLY A 23 -3.75 4.28 -14.44
CA GLY A 23 -2.60 5.17 -14.49
C GLY A 23 -1.52 4.81 -13.47
N HIS A 24 -1.90 4.41 -12.25
CA HIS A 24 -0.93 3.95 -11.23
C HIS A 24 -0.21 2.65 -11.62
N ASN A 25 -0.79 1.84 -12.54
CA ASN A 25 -0.25 0.54 -12.92
C ASN A 25 0.32 0.52 -14.36
N ASP A 26 0.47 1.67 -15.01
CA ASP A 26 0.92 1.82 -16.41
C ASP A 26 0.11 0.97 -17.40
N TRP A 27 -1.18 0.79 -17.15
CA TRP A 27 -2.06 0.01 -18.04
C TRP A 27 -2.68 0.90 -19.11
N GLU A 28 -2.50 0.54 -20.38
CA GLU A 28 -3.16 1.24 -21.49
C GLU A 28 -4.67 0.97 -21.49
N ILE A 29 -5.47 2.01 -21.29
CA ILE A 29 -6.93 1.95 -21.40
C ILE A 29 -7.41 2.77 -22.60
N LYS A 30 -8.11 2.13 -23.53
CA LYS A 30 -8.81 2.81 -24.64
C LYS A 30 -10.27 3.01 -24.27
N ILE A 31 -10.56 4.14 -23.64
CA ILE A 31 -11.93 4.51 -23.27
C ILE A 31 -12.62 5.14 -24.49
N LEU A 32 -13.53 4.40 -25.12
CA LEU A 32 -14.42 4.90 -26.16
C LEU A 32 -15.66 5.52 -25.50
N MET A 33 -15.56 6.81 -25.17
CA MET A 33 -16.69 7.60 -24.66
C MET A 33 -17.70 7.84 -25.80
N THR A 34 -18.88 7.21 -25.70
CA THR A 34 -20.03 7.59 -26.54
C THR A 34 -20.77 8.71 -25.81
N LEU A 35 -20.37 9.95 -26.08
CA LEU A 35 -20.90 11.16 -25.44
C LEU A 35 -22.38 11.37 -25.78
N LEU A 36 -23.28 11.11 -24.83
CA LEU A 36 -24.53 11.86 -24.72
C LEU A 36 -24.25 13.04 -23.79
N ALA A 37 -24.09 14.20 -24.43
CA ALA A 37 -23.69 15.45 -23.82
C ALA A 37 -24.70 15.93 -22.76
N LEU A 38 -24.23 16.15 -21.53
CA LEU A 38 -24.68 17.27 -20.70
C LEU A 38 -23.45 17.88 -20.00
N LYS A 39 -23.29 19.18 -20.25
CA LYS A 39 -22.26 20.05 -19.68
C LYS A 39 -22.51 20.27 -18.19
N THR A 40 -21.43 20.37 -17.42
CA THR A 40 -21.23 21.50 -16.50
C THR A 40 -19.75 21.65 -16.18
N ASP A 41 -19.20 22.80 -16.56
CA ASP A 41 -18.03 23.41 -15.92
C ASP A 41 -18.35 23.67 -14.44
N ASN A 42 -17.37 23.48 -13.56
CA ASN A 42 -16.90 24.53 -12.65
C ASN A 42 -15.66 24.09 -11.85
N ASN A 43 -14.75 25.05 -11.70
CA ASN A 43 -13.59 25.06 -10.81
C ASN A 43 -13.98 24.82 -9.35
N GLU A 44 -13.10 24.20 -8.56
CA GLU A 44 -12.90 24.38 -7.10
C GLU A 44 -11.62 23.58 -6.75
N GLU A 45 -10.47 24.24 -6.57
CA GLU A 45 -9.89 24.70 -5.29
C GLU A 45 -9.41 23.54 -4.39
N ASP A 46 -8.08 23.48 -4.20
CA ASP A 46 -7.36 22.58 -3.30
C ASP A 46 -7.80 22.82 -1.84
N GLU A 47 -8.82 22.10 -1.38
CA GLU A 47 -9.12 21.96 0.04
C GLU A 47 -8.53 20.66 0.58
N ASP A 48 -7.85 20.78 1.73
CA ASP A 48 -7.38 19.69 2.60
C ASP A 48 -8.55 18.73 2.87
N ASP A 49 -8.66 17.67 2.07
CA ASP A 49 -9.73 16.68 2.18
C ASP A 49 -9.45 15.77 3.38
N ASP A 50 -9.79 16.29 4.57
CA ASP A 50 -10.01 15.54 5.82
C ASP A 50 -11.27 14.64 5.72
N GLN A 51 -11.59 14.13 4.52
CA GLN A 51 -12.50 13.02 4.39
C GLN A 51 -11.89 11.81 5.08
N PRO A 52 -12.62 11.12 5.97
CA PRO A 52 -12.18 9.85 6.49
C PRO A 52 -12.10 8.88 5.30
N GLY A 53 -10.91 8.74 4.74
CA GLY A 53 -10.65 7.86 3.61
C GLY A 53 -11.23 6.48 3.90
N PHE A 54 -11.77 5.82 2.87
CA PHE A 54 -12.45 4.54 2.99
C PHE A 54 -11.66 3.56 3.89
N VAL A 55 -12.17 3.30 5.09
CA VAL A 55 -11.55 2.39 6.06
C VAL A 55 -12.14 1.00 5.87
N ILE A 56 -11.30 0.04 5.48
CA ILE A 56 -11.71 -1.37 5.44
C ILE A 56 -11.92 -1.87 6.87
N GLN A 57 -13.10 -2.44 7.15
CA GLN A 57 -13.45 -2.96 8.47
C GLN A 57 -12.73 -4.28 8.79
N GLN A 58 -12.44 -4.48 10.08
CA GLN A 58 -11.83 -5.70 10.60
C GLN A 58 -12.88 -6.78 10.89
N ASP A 59 -12.52 -8.04 10.70
CA ASP A 59 -13.36 -9.17 11.08
C ASP A 59 -13.12 -9.56 12.55
N PRO A 60 -14.09 -9.37 13.46
CA PRO A 60 -13.91 -9.68 14.88
C PRO A 60 -13.73 -11.17 15.16
N SER A 61 -14.10 -12.06 14.24
CA SER A 61 -13.96 -13.50 14.37
C SER A 61 -12.53 -14.01 14.10
N GLN A 62 -11.68 -13.19 13.48
CA GLN A 62 -10.31 -13.55 13.15
C GLN A 62 -9.32 -13.22 14.27
N VAL A 63 -8.23 -13.98 14.32
CA VAL A 63 -7.14 -13.76 15.26
C VAL A 63 -6.36 -12.50 14.85
N GLU A 64 -6.12 -11.61 15.82
CA GLU A 64 -5.33 -10.41 15.60
C GLU A 64 -3.86 -10.75 15.34
N CYS A 65 -3.27 -10.15 14.31
CA CYS A 65 -1.85 -10.25 14.11
C CYS A 65 -1.08 -9.44 15.16
N ARG A 66 -0.21 -10.08 15.94
CA ARG A 66 0.69 -9.41 16.90
C ARG A 66 1.65 -8.35 16.31
N TYR A 67 1.78 -8.28 14.99
CA TYR A 67 2.71 -7.37 14.32
C TYR A 67 2.04 -6.20 13.62
N CYS A 68 0.92 -6.45 12.92
CA CYS A 68 0.19 -5.39 12.22
C CYS A 68 -1.13 -5.00 12.88
N PHE A 69 -1.50 -5.70 13.96
CA PHE A 69 -2.70 -5.47 14.77
C PHE A 69 -4.03 -5.56 14.02
N TYR A 70 -4.03 -6.16 12.84
CA TYR A 70 -5.20 -6.28 11.98
C TYR A 70 -5.79 -7.69 12.02
N LYS A 71 -7.10 -7.80 11.77
CA LYS A 71 -7.90 -9.02 11.75
C LYS A 71 -8.62 -9.21 10.40
N PRO A 72 -8.25 -10.24 9.59
CA PRO A 72 -7.07 -11.09 9.73
C PRO A 72 -5.78 -10.30 9.46
N CYS A 73 -4.62 -10.94 9.53
CA CYS A 73 -3.35 -10.26 9.25
C CYS A 73 -3.35 -9.59 7.86
N ILE A 74 -2.67 -8.45 7.70
CA ILE A 74 -2.53 -7.78 6.40
C ILE A 74 -1.84 -8.66 5.34
N THR A 75 -1.05 -9.63 5.79
CA THR A 75 -0.38 -10.63 4.96
C THR A 75 -1.13 -11.96 4.89
N ASP A 76 -2.37 -12.01 5.38
CA ASP A 76 -3.22 -13.19 5.25
C ASP A 76 -3.69 -13.37 3.80
N GLU A 77 -3.89 -14.63 3.37
CA GLU A 77 -4.32 -14.96 2.02
C GLU A 77 -5.69 -14.32 1.68
N GLN A 78 -6.56 -14.10 2.67
CA GLN A 78 -7.83 -13.37 2.47
C GLN A 78 -7.62 -11.91 2.05
N ASN A 79 -6.48 -11.32 2.41
CA ASN A 79 -6.08 -9.97 2.02
C ASN A 79 -5.20 -9.95 0.76
N ARG A 80 -4.99 -11.10 0.11
CA ARG A 80 -4.10 -11.21 -1.05
C ARG A 80 -4.52 -10.26 -2.16
N GLN A 81 -3.53 -9.55 -2.70
CA GLN A 81 -3.71 -8.63 -3.82
C GLN A 81 -3.11 -9.23 -5.09
N MET A 82 -3.57 -8.77 -6.26
CA MET A 82 -3.07 -9.22 -7.56
C MET A 82 -1.56 -9.00 -7.76
N TRP A 83 -0.99 -8.02 -7.07
CA TRP A 83 0.43 -7.72 -7.13
C TRP A 83 1.29 -8.55 -6.16
N TRP A 84 0.70 -9.41 -5.33
CA TRP A 84 1.46 -10.27 -4.44
C TRP A 84 2.28 -11.28 -5.22
N HIS A 85 3.52 -11.49 -4.78
CA HIS A 85 4.40 -12.47 -5.41
C HIS A 85 4.04 -13.89 -4.93
N GLY A 86 3.80 -14.80 -5.86
CA GLY A 86 3.42 -16.17 -5.52
C GLY A 86 4.62 -17.09 -5.19
N GLN A 87 5.83 -16.68 -5.58
CA GLN A 87 7.04 -17.49 -5.48
C GLN A 87 8.22 -16.64 -5.01
N SER A 88 9.27 -17.28 -4.48
CA SER A 88 10.51 -16.59 -4.11
C SER A 88 11.38 -16.35 -5.36
N GLU A 89 11.86 -15.13 -5.52
CA GLU A 89 12.84 -14.76 -6.54
C GLU A 89 14.22 -15.32 -6.21
N VAL A 90 15.03 -15.52 -7.24
CA VAL A 90 16.46 -15.82 -7.07
C VAL A 90 17.14 -14.67 -6.33
N PRO A 91 18.01 -14.95 -5.33
CA PRO A 91 18.76 -13.90 -4.63
C PRO A 91 19.56 -13.00 -5.57
N HIS A 92 19.20 -11.72 -5.64
CA HIS A 92 19.83 -10.74 -6.53
C HIS A 92 19.79 -9.34 -5.93
N GLN A 93 20.76 -8.47 -6.27
CA GLN A 93 20.78 -7.08 -5.82
C GLN A 93 19.51 -6.27 -6.21
N ARG A 94 18.87 -6.56 -7.36
CA ARG A 94 17.64 -5.91 -7.83
C ARG A 94 16.46 -6.11 -6.88
N ASN A 95 16.49 -7.18 -6.10
CA ASN A 95 15.47 -7.51 -5.10
C ASN A 95 15.33 -6.38 -4.07
N SER A 96 16.37 -5.55 -3.85
CA SER A 96 16.26 -4.37 -3.00
C SER A 96 15.21 -3.37 -3.51
N SER A 97 15.19 -3.09 -4.81
CA SER A 97 14.21 -2.20 -5.43
C SER A 97 12.80 -2.80 -5.39
N LEU A 98 12.68 -4.09 -5.71
CA LEU A 98 11.39 -4.81 -5.66
C LEU A 98 10.79 -4.82 -4.26
N ARG A 99 11.60 -5.04 -3.22
CA ARG A 99 11.14 -4.95 -1.83
C ARG A 99 10.61 -3.56 -1.49
N LYS A 100 11.31 -2.49 -1.90
CA LYS A 100 10.89 -1.11 -1.65
C LYS A 100 9.53 -0.82 -2.29
N GLU A 101 9.30 -1.29 -3.51
CA GLU A 101 8.01 -1.17 -4.20
C GLU A 101 6.90 -1.90 -3.44
N HIS A 102 7.14 -3.14 -3.01
CA HIS A 102 6.16 -3.92 -2.25
C HIS A 102 5.89 -3.30 -0.88
N TYR A 103 6.90 -2.76 -0.20
CA TYR A 103 6.70 -2.03 1.05
C TYR A 103 5.80 -0.80 0.86
N LYS A 104 5.94 -0.06 -0.26
CA LYS A 104 5.02 1.06 -0.56
C LYS A 104 3.58 0.57 -0.74
N ARG A 105 3.37 -0.52 -1.49
CA ARG A 105 2.03 -1.09 -1.68
C ARG A 105 1.38 -1.56 -0.38
N PHE A 106 2.14 -2.27 0.46
CA PHE A 106 1.68 -2.64 1.80
C PHE A 106 1.46 -1.42 2.70
N TRP A 107 2.26 -0.37 2.55
CA TRP A 107 2.07 0.86 3.31
C TRP A 107 0.72 1.50 3.01
N THR A 108 0.36 1.59 1.73
CA THR A 108 -0.96 2.08 1.29
C THR A 108 -2.08 1.18 1.78
N MET A 109 -1.91 -0.15 1.75
CA MET A 109 -2.92 -1.06 2.31
C MET A 109 -3.19 -0.82 3.80
N LEU A 110 -2.14 -0.53 4.57
CA LEU A 110 -2.23 -0.25 6.01
C LEU A 110 -2.83 1.15 6.27
N LEU A 111 -2.53 2.12 5.40
CA LEU A 111 -3.15 3.45 5.45
C LEU A 111 -4.68 3.37 5.31
N HIS A 112 -5.19 2.69 4.28
CA HIS A 112 -6.64 2.52 4.04
C HIS A 112 -7.33 1.60 5.07
N ARG A 113 -6.58 1.12 6.07
CA ARG A 113 -7.07 0.31 7.18
C ARG A 113 -6.94 1.05 8.51
N GLY A 114 -6.50 2.31 8.49
CA GLY A 114 -6.28 3.12 9.68
C GLY A 114 -5.14 2.62 10.57
N ALA A 115 -4.30 1.69 10.10
CA ALA A 115 -3.30 1.05 10.97
C ALA A 115 -2.27 2.06 11.49
N TRP A 116 -1.95 3.11 10.72
CA TRP A 116 -1.00 4.14 11.13
C TRP A 116 -1.52 5.07 12.23
N ASN A 117 -2.83 5.08 12.46
CA ASN A 117 -3.48 5.84 13.52
C ASN A 117 -3.78 4.97 14.75
N ASP A 118 -3.45 3.67 14.75
CA ASP A 118 -3.61 2.81 15.93
C ASP A 118 -2.55 3.16 16.98
N ASP A 119 -2.99 3.39 18.22
CA ASP A 119 -2.15 3.80 19.34
C ASP A 119 -0.93 2.88 19.53
N ARG A 120 -1.06 1.59 19.25
CA ARG A 120 0.04 0.62 19.40
C ARG A 120 1.13 0.86 18.36
N TYR A 121 0.79 1.29 17.14
CA TYR A 121 1.79 1.70 16.15
C TYR A 121 2.48 2.99 16.56
N ILE A 122 1.73 3.95 17.10
CA ILE A 122 2.28 5.23 17.58
C ILE A 122 3.31 4.95 18.69
N VAL A 123 2.97 4.11 19.67
CA VAL A 123 3.88 3.68 20.74
C VAL A 123 5.09 2.94 20.17
N MET A 124 4.88 1.94 19.30
CA MET A 124 5.97 1.19 18.68
C MET A 124 6.95 2.09 17.91
N LYS A 125 6.43 3.10 17.19
CA LYS A 125 7.22 4.09 16.46
C LYS A 125 8.01 4.98 17.40
N SER A 126 7.39 5.47 18.47
CA SER A 126 8.05 6.25 19.51
C SER A 126 9.20 5.46 20.17
N ASP A 127 8.95 4.23 20.58
CA ASP A 127 9.95 3.35 21.20
C ASP A 127 11.11 3.01 20.27
N ALA A 128 10.86 2.92 18.97
CA ALA A 128 11.91 2.67 18.00
C ALA A 128 12.76 3.92 17.74
N LYS A 129 12.15 5.11 17.75
CA LYS A 129 12.88 6.39 17.67
C LYS A 129 13.80 6.55 18.88
N THR A 130 13.30 6.37 20.09
CA THR A 130 14.10 6.53 21.33
C THR A 130 15.30 5.60 21.40
N ARG A 131 15.19 4.38 20.83
CA ARG A 131 16.27 3.39 20.79
C ARG A 131 17.32 3.62 19.70
N ASP A 132 16.98 4.29 18.60
CA ASP A 132 17.93 4.52 17.51
C ASP A 132 18.62 5.88 17.68
N HIS A 133 19.85 5.86 18.17
CA HIS A 133 20.68 7.06 18.38
C HIS A 133 20.88 7.91 17.10
N ARG A 134 20.67 7.35 15.91
CA ARG A 134 20.76 8.09 14.64
C ARG A 134 19.60 9.06 14.44
N THR A 135 18.49 8.90 15.17
CA THR A 135 17.29 9.74 15.06
C THR A 135 17.39 11.08 15.77
N GLN A 136 18.41 11.31 16.60
CA GLN A 136 18.58 12.52 17.39
C GLN A 136 18.72 13.81 16.56
N ARG A 137 18.87 13.71 15.24
CA ARG A 137 18.95 14.86 14.30
C ARG A 137 17.75 14.98 13.37
N PHE A 138 16.78 14.07 13.46
CA PHE A 138 15.72 13.88 12.47
C PHE A 138 14.36 13.90 13.16
N ASP A 139 13.95 15.07 13.65
CA ASP A 139 12.69 15.25 14.39
C ASP A 139 11.42 15.15 13.52
N TRP A 140 11.55 15.31 12.20
CA TRP A 140 10.43 15.66 11.33
C TRP A 140 9.93 14.59 10.35
N HIS A 141 10.29 13.31 10.54
CA HIS A 141 10.03 12.32 9.49
C HIS A 141 8.70 11.57 9.65
N LYS A 142 7.89 11.68 8.59
CA LYS A 142 6.57 11.05 8.39
C LYS A 142 6.61 9.52 8.24
N ARG A 143 7.78 8.88 8.07
CA ARG A 143 7.86 7.46 7.70
C ARG A 143 7.39 6.53 8.83
N ASP A 144 6.50 5.59 8.51
CA ASP A 144 6.04 4.56 9.43
C ASP A 144 6.94 3.32 9.44
N ILE A 145 6.87 2.58 10.54
CA ILE A 145 7.60 1.32 10.67
C ILE A 145 6.73 0.20 10.12
N MET A 146 7.19 -0.39 9.02
CA MET A 146 6.52 -1.53 8.42
C MET A 146 6.47 -2.73 9.39
N PRO A 147 5.30 -3.38 9.57
CA PRO A 147 5.15 -4.55 10.43
C PRO A 147 6.06 -5.71 10.07
N LYS A 148 6.46 -6.49 11.09
CA LYS A 148 7.29 -7.69 10.88
C LYS A 148 6.61 -8.74 9.98
N CYS A 149 5.28 -8.87 10.00
CA CYS A 149 4.59 -9.79 9.08
C CYS A 149 4.86 -9.42 7.61
N VAL A 150 4.71 -8.14 7.26
CA VAL A 150 5.01 -7.62 5.91
C VAL A 150 6.49 -7.76 5.58
N VAL A 151 7.38 -7.34 6.48
CA VAL A 151 8.83 -7.41 6.26
C VAL A 151 9.27 -8.86 6.00
N THR A 152 8.73 -9.81 6.77
CA THR A 152 9.07 -11.24 6.62
C THR A 152 8.58 -11.78 5.28
N LEU A 153 7.32 -11.51 4.92
CA LEU A 153 6.74 -11.98 3.66
C LEU A 153 7.50 -11.43 2.45
N VAL A 154 7.71 -10.11 2.41
CA VAL A 154 8.39 -9.44 1.29
C VAL A 154 9.86 -9.88 1.17
N ARG A 155 10.55 -10.15 2.29
CA ARG A 155 11.92 -10.70 2.26
C ARG A 155 11.96 -12.16 1.82
N CYS A 156 10.90 -12.92 2.06
CA CYS A 156 10.74 -14.28 1.52
C CYS A 156 10.57 -14.24 0.00
N TRP A 157 9.77 -13.31 -0.54
CA TRP A 157 9.63 -13.12 -1.98
C TRP A 157 10.90 -12.62 -2.66
N PHE A 158 11.65 -11.74 -2.00
CA PHE A 158 12.78 -11.04 -2.60
C PHE A 158 14.02 -11.13 -1.70
N PRO A 159 14.70 -12.29 -1.65
CA PRO A 159 15.83 -12.50 -0.76
C PRO A 159 17.05 -11.66 -1.15
N ASN A 160 17.91 -11.37 -0.16
CA ASN A 160 19.23 -10.80 -0.43
C ASN A 160 20.20 -11.87 -0.96
N PRO A 161 21.15 -11.51 -1.83
CA PRO A 161 22.26 -12.39 -2.19
C PRO A 161 23.11 -12.73 -0.95
N GLY A 162 23.79 -13.87 -1.00
CA GLY A 162 24.67 -14.33 0.07
C GLY A 162 25.71 -13.26 0.45
N GLY A 163 25.96 -13.08 1.74
CA GLY A 163 26.90 -12.08 2.26
C GLY A 163 26.33 -10.67 2.46
N PHE A 164 25.07 -10.40 2.04
CA PHE A 164 24.44 -9.08 2.22
C PHE A 164 23.37 -9.11 3.31
N THR A 165 23.59 -8.37 4.39
CA THR A 165 22.59 -8.19 5.46
C THR A 165 21.46 -7.26 5.01
N TYR A 166 20.24 -7.52 5.48
CA TYR A 166 19.14 -6.58 5.25
C TYR A 166 19.36 -5.29 6.03
N MET A 167 19.25 -4.16 5.35
CA MET A 167 19.19 -2.87 6.02
C MET A 167 17.85 -2.74 6.76
N GLY A 168 17.92 -2.21 7.98
CA GLY A 168 16.75 -1.91 8.81
C GLY A 168 16.00 -0.66 8.32
N HIS A 169 15.06 -0.20 9.14
CA HIS A 169 14.39 1.08 8.91
C HIS A 169 15.42 2.22 8.94
N MET A 170 15.34 3.12 7.96
CA MET A 170 16.17 4.31 7.90
C MET A 170 15.31 5.53 8.17
N TRP A 171 15.63 6.19 9.28
CA TRP A 171 15.08 7.47 9.69
C TRP A 171 15.84 8.57 8.94
N GLU A 172 15.48 8.77 7.67
CA GLU A 172 15.98 9.84 6.81
C GLU A 172 15.03 11.00 6.77
#